data_AF-A0A7V4J5W7-F1
#
_entry.id   AF-A0A7V4J5W7-F1
#
_cell.length_a   1.000
_cell.length_b   1.000
_cell.length_c   1.000
_cell.angle_alpha   90.00
_cell.angle_beta   90.00
_cell.angle_gamma   90.00
#
_symmetry.space_group_name_H-M   'P 1'
#
loop_
_entity.id
_entity.type
_entity.pdbx_description
1 polymer ?
#
loop_
_entity_poly.entity_id
_entity_poly.type
_entity_poly.pdbx_seq_one_letter_code
_entity_poly.pdbx_strand_id
1 'polypeptide(L)'
;MAMAVNRRGFLGAAGSALAAGVSSAQPKELPVLRAGIIGVGGRGTGHVRELLRLERVELKAVCDIVPSKAENVQNLAQKAGKPRPAAYTQGERDYQRLCARGDLDIVYIATPWEWHARMAVEAMKNGKHAAIEVPAATTIEECWELVETAESTGRHCVQLENCCYDRVELMAFHMARKGLPVVYTPGMTFGAVAPVTSAGGLLVANAELLSGLVIAQLTREGAPFVYGGGVAIMDMRHMNVSYASPEFLINMAALCDLARYYRLPVFSFGGCSDSKVCDQQAALEAALWVMTTALAGGNLSHDSGYLEYGLTASMELTVLNDEIIGMVRRILGGVEVNAETMALDVIDRVGPGGHFLNEDHTLRHHRENWYPTLLSRTSYSTWLDQGGLTCGELANRKVRHILENHRPTPLADDVSAAVHAIVQAADARHGLGQKGER
;
A
#
# COMPACT_ATOMS: atom_id res chain seq x y z
N MET A 1 -3.46 26.82 39.51
CA MET A 1 -2.29 26.21 40.19
C MET A 1 -1.76 25.12 39.27
N ALA A 2 -0.85 25.48 38.38
CA ALA A 2 -0.31 24.60 37.35
C ALA A 2 0.88 23.82 37.91
N MET A 3 0.84 22.48 37.84
CA MET A 3 2.00 21.65 38.12
C MET A 3 2.76 21.39 36.81
N ALA A 4 3.99 21.88 36.77
CA ALA A 4 4.96 21.62 35.72
C ALA A 4 5.39 20.14 35.75
N VAL A 5 5.24 19.44 34.62
CA VAL A 5 5.83 18.10 34.43
C VAL A 5 7.21 18.25 33.81
N ASN A 6 8.21 17.82 34.57
CA ASN A 6 9.64 17.93 34.30
C ASN A 6 10.10 16.91 33.23
N ARG A 7 10.72 17.39 32.14
CA ARG A 7 11.16 16.62 30.96
C ARG A 7 12.45 15.79 31.15
N ARG A 8 12.76 15.29 32.34
CA ARG A 8 14.05 14.61 32.63
C ARG A 8 13.96 13.19 33.22
N GLY A 9 12.82 12.51 33.11
CA GLY A 9 12.59 11.20 33.74
C GLY A 9 12.45 9.97 32.85
N PHE A 10 12.64 10.04 31.51
CA PHE A 10 12.24 8.94 30.61
C PHE A 10 13.41 8.08 30.06
N LEU A 11 14.60 8.13 30.66
CA LEU A 11 15.81 7.46 30.13
C LEU A 11 16.30 6.25 30.95
N GLY A 12 15.47 5.62 31.77
CA GLY A 12 15.92 4.53 32.62
C GLY A 12 14.89 3.46 32.91
N ALA A 13 14.43 2.71 31.89
CA ALA A 13 13.82 1.37 32.05
C ALA A 13 13.48 0.67 30.70
N ALA A 14 14.27 0.85 29.64
CA ALA A 14 13.99 0.22 28.33
C ALA A 14 15.19 -0.54 27.73
N GLY A 15 16.19 -0.89 28.54
CA GLY A 15 17.42 -1.54 28.07
C GLY A 15 17.74 -2.80 28.86
N SER A 16 17.02 -3.91 28.64
CA SER A 16 17.48 -5.26 29.01
C SER A 16 16.55 -6.44 28.64
N ALA A 17 15.55 -6.30 27.77
CA ALA A 17 14.59 -7.39 27.49
C ALA A 17 14.45 -7.82 26.02
N LEU A 18 15.44 -7.56 25.15
CA LEU A 18 15.42 -7.99 23.74
C LEU A 18 16.43 -9.10 23.38
N ALA A 19 17.08 -9.73 24.37
CA ALA A 19 18.07 -10.78 24.14
C ALA A 19 17.60 -12.20 24.58
N ALA A 20 16.29 -12.45 24.62
CA ALA A 20 15.76 -13.77 24.92
C ALA A 20 14.96 -14.32 23.74
N GLY A 21 15.61 -15.17 22.93
CA GLY A 21 14.91 -16.26 22.25
C GLY A 21 14.43 -16.04 20.81
N VAL A 22 15.23 -15.42 19.93
CA VAL A 22 15.18 -15.86 18.53
C VAL A 22 15.98 -17.16 18.47
N SER A 23 15.35 -18.26 18.88
CA SER A 23 15.84 -19.58 18.49
C SER A 23 15.85 -19.57 16.95
N SER A 24 17.04 -19.53 16.36
CA SER A 24 17.24 -19.90 14.97
C SER A 24 16.92 -21.39 14.87
N ALA A 25 15.63 -21.73 14.93
CA ALA A 25 15.16 -23.02 14.51
C ALA A 25 15.61 -23.13 13.06
N GLN A 26 16.63 -23.95 12.81
CA GLN A 26 16.93 -24.36 11.46
C GLN A 26 15.61 -24.80 10.82
N PRO A 27 15.30 -24.39 9.58
CA PRO A 27 14.07 -24.81 8.94
C PRO A 27 14.05 -26.33 8.98
N LYS A 28 13.12 -26.90 9.77
CA LYS A 28 12.95 -28.35 9.82
C LYS A 28 12.74 -28.78 8.38
N GLU A 29 13.55 -29.72 7.91
CA GLU A 29 13.36 -30.29 6.58
C GLU A 29 11.90 -30.73 6.45
N LEU A 30 11.19 -30.14 5.49
CA LEU A 30 9.78 -30.42 5.28
C LEU A 30 9.63 -31.87 4.81
N PRO A 31 8.81 -32.71 5.47
CA PRO A 31 8.63 -34.09 5.05
C PRO A 31 8.16 -34.17 3.58
N VAL A 32 8.46 -35.29 2.92
CA VAL A 32 7.98 -35.56 1.55
C VAL A 32 6.45 -35.55 1.57
N LEU A 33 5.86 -34.70 0.72
CA LEU A 33 4.42 -34.51 0.66
C LEU A 33 3.78 -35.54 -0.27
N ARG A 34 2.86 -36.37 0.25
CA ARG A 34 2.14 -37.38 -0.53
C ARG A 34 0.82 -36.81 -1.01
N ALA A 35 0.71 -36.56 -2.31
CA ALA A 35 -0.41 -35.86 -2.92
C ALA A 35 -1.37 -36.84 -3.64
N GLY A 36 -2.66 -36.57 -3.49
CA GLY A 36 -3.73 -37.08 -4.35
C GLY A 36 -4.32 -35.96 -5.19
N ILE A 37 -4.88 -36.27 -6.37
CA ILE A 37 -5.60 -35.29 -7.19
C ILE A 37 -6.95 -35.84 -7.61
N ILE A 38 -8.02 -35.04 -7.45
CA ILE A 38 -9.37 -35.31 -7.95
C ILE A 38 -9.65 -34.33 -9.09
N GLY A 39 -10.04 -34.86 -10.24
CA GLY A 39 -10.15 -34.12 -11.50
C GLY A 39 -8.77 -33.97 -12.14
N VAL A 40 -8.46 -34.82 -13.11
CA VAL A 40 -7.19 -34.78 -13.87
C VAL A 40 -7.41 -34.53 -15.36
N GLY A 41 -8.46 -33.77 -15.68
CA GLY A 41 -8.69 -33.17 -16.99
C GLY A 41 -7.69 -32.04 -17.31
N GLY A 42 -8.19 -30.91 -17.84
CA GLY A 42 -7.34 -29.79 -18.28
C GLY A 42 -6.48 -29.20 -17.15
N ARG A 43 -7.12 -28.56 -16.16
CA ARG A 43 -6.43 -27.88 -15.05
C ARG A 43 -5.65 -28.85 -14.16
N GLY A 44 -6.27 -29.97 -13.78
CA GLY A 44 -5.62 -31.02 -12.99
C GLY A 44 -4.37 -31.61 -13.64
N THR A 45 -4.36 -31.81 -14.97
CA THR A 45 -3.13 -32.22 -15.67
C THR A 45 -2.02 -31.16 -15.58
N GLY A 46 -2.38 -29.87 -15.52
CA GLY A 46 -1.44 -28.78 -15.23
C GLY A 46 -0.77 -28.97 -13.87
N HIS A 47 -1.56 -29.15 -12.80
CA HIS A 47 -1.05 -29.42 -11.45
C HIS A 47 -0.15 -30.65 -11.39
N VAL A 48 -0.53 -31.74 -12.06
CA VAL A 48 0.31 -32.94 -12.16
C VAL A 48 1.71 -32.61 -12.71
N ARG A 49 1.79 -31.83 -13.79
CA ARG A 49 3.08 -31.49 -14.41
C ARG A 49 3.96 -30.70 -13.46
N GLU A 50 3.38 -29.77 -12.69
CA GLU A 50 4.14 -29.00 -11.71
C GLU A 50 4.56 -29.87 -10.52
N LEU A 51 3.66 -30.66 -9.95
CA LEU A 51 3.96 -31.55 -8.82
C LEU A 51 5.06 -32.58 -9.17
N LEU A 52 5.08 -33.10 -10.40
CA LEU A 52 6.12 -34.05 -10.85
C LEU A 52 7.52 -33.43 -10.93
N ARG A 53 7.63 -32.10 -11.05
CA ARG A 53 8.90 -31.36 -11.06
C ARG A 53 9.45 -31.09 -9.66
N LEU A 54 8.61 -31.23 -8.63
CA LEU A 54 9.02 -30.98 -7.25
C LEU A 54 9.71 -32.22 -6.68
N GLU A 55 10.92 -32.03 -6.13
CA GLU A 55 11.72 -33.15 -5.61
C GLU A 55 11.11 -33.78 -4.35
N ARG A 56 10.41 -32.98 -3.53
CA ARG A 56 9.82 -33.40 -2.25
C ARG A 56 8.31 -33.67 -2.33
N VAL A 57 7.79 -34.03 -3.50
CA VAL A 57 6.38 -34.41 -3.70
C VAL A 57 6.27 -35.78 -4.35
N GLU A 58 5.41 -36.63 -3.78
CA GLU A 58 5.01 -37.91 -4.37
C GLU A 58 3.53 -37.88 -4.77
N LEU A 59 3.25 -38.01 -6.06
CA LEU A 59 1.88 -38.22 -6.55
C LEU A 59 1.49 -39.69 -6.35
N LYS A 60 0.65 -39.98 -5.35
CA LYS A 60 0.26 -41.35 -4.98
C LYS A 60 -1.04 -41.81 -5.63
N ALA A 61 -1.98 -40.89 -5.84
CA ALA A 61 -3.32 -41.22 -6.32
C ALA A 61 -3.91 -40.13 -7.22
N VAL A 62 -4.69 -40.56 -8.21
CA VAL A 62 -5.48 -39.67 -9.08
C VAL A 62 -6.89 -40.22 -9.23
N CYS A 63 -7.87 -39.32 -9.29
CA CYS A 63 -9.28 -39.64 -9.47
C CYS A 63 -9.86 -38.85 -10.63
N ASP A 64 -10.54 -39.51 -11.56
CA ASP A 64 -11.29 -38.88 -12.64
C ASP A 64 -12.44 -39.79 -13.09
N ILE A 65 -13.60 -39.21 -13.40
CA ILE A 65 -14.73 -39.97 -13.93
C ILE A 65 -14.47 -40.52 -15.34
N VAL A 66 -13.50 -39.94 -16.06
CA VAL A 66 -13.09 -40.38 -17.39
C VAL A 66 -11.80 -41.19 -17.27
N PRO A 67 -11.83 -42.53 -17.43
CA PRO A 67 -10.67 -43.39 -17.19
C PRO A 67 -9.41 -43.01 -17.99
N SER A 68 -9.58 -42.55 -19.23
CA SER A 68 -8.47 -42.15 -20.10
C SER A 68 -7.71 -40.91 -19.59
N LYS A 69 -8.34 -40.06 -18.77
CA LYS A 69 -7.67 -38.90 -18.14
C LYS A 69 -6.74 -39.35 -17.02
N ALA A 70 -7.20 -40.26 -16.17
CA ALA A 70 -6.37 -40.88 -15.14
C ALA A 70 -5.19 -41.66 -15.77
N GLU A 71 -5.44 -42.41 -16.84
CA GLU A 71 -4.39 -43.13 -17.57
C GLU A 71 -3.34 -42.18 -18.18
N ASN A 72 -3.77 -41.06 -18.76
CA ASN A 72 -2.86 -40.04 -19.29
C ASN A 72 -1.91 -39.51 -18.22
N VAL A 73 -2.42 -39.19 -17.02
CA VAL A 73 -1.58 -38.74 -15.91
C VAL A 73 -0.64 -39.83 -15.42
N GLN A 74 -1.11 -41.06 -15.33
CA GLN A 74 -0.24 -42.18 -14.98
C GLN A 74 0.93 -42.34 -15.98
N ASN A 75 0.67 -42.13 -17.27
CA ASN A 75 1.70 -42.15 -18.32
C ASN A 75 2.65 -40.94 -18.21
N LEU A 76 2.16 -39.76 -17.81
CA LEU A 76 2.99 -38.58 -17.54
C LEU A 76 3.95 -38.83 -16.37
N ALA A 77 3.47 -39.42 -15.27
CA ALA A 77 4.30 -39.76 -14.12
C ALA A 77 5.44 -40.72 -14.51
N GLN A 78 5.12 -41.78 -15.27
CA GLN A 78 6.12 -42.72 -15.77
C GLN A 78 7.15 -42.07 -16.70
N LYS A 79 6.72 -41.20 -17.62
CA LYS A 79 7.62 -40.44 -18.49
C LYS A 79 8.56 -39.51 -17.71
N ALA A 80 8.10 -38.99 -16.57
CA ALA A 80 8.91 -38.20 -15.66
C ALA A 80 9.82 -39.04 -14.73
N GLY A 81 9.86 -40.37 -14.91
CA GLY A 81 10.63 -41.28 -14.06
C GLY A 81 10.08 -41.44 -12.64
N LYS A 82 8.82 -41.08 -12.41
CA LYS A 82 8.15 -41.15 -11.09
C LYS A 82 7.23 -42.39 -11.02
N PRO A 83 6.92 -42.90 -9.82
CA PRO A 83 5.99 -44.01 -9.64
C PRO A 83 4.62 -43.74 -10.27
N ARG A 84 3.99 -44.79 -10.80
CA ARG A 84 2.64 -44.69 -11.38
C ARG A 84 1.62 -44.52 -10.23
N PRO A 85 0.83 -43.42 -10.18
CA PRO A 85 -0.17 -43.23 -9.12
C PRO A 85 -1.33 -44.23 -9.26
N ALA A 86 -1.97 -44.58 -8.15
CA ALA A 86 -3.21 -45.36 -8.17
C ALA A 86 -4.33 -44.54 -8.85
N ALA A 87 -5.12 -45.18 -9.72
CA ALA A 87 -6.23 -44.53 -10.42
C ALA A 87 -7.58 -44.93 -9.81
N TYR A 88 -8.43 -43.93 -9.59
CA TYR A 88 -9.80 -44.05 -9.13
C TYR A 88 -10.73 -43.51 -10.22
N THR A 89 -11.52 -44.40 -10.83
CA THR A 89 -12.31 -44.11 -12.04
C THR A 89 -13.72 -44.73 -12.02
N GLN A 90 -14.19 -45.21 -10.86
CA GLN A 90 -15.48 -45.88 -10.66
C GLN A 90 -16.63 -44.88 -10.41
N GLY A 91 -16.78 -43.91 -11.30
CA GLY A 91 -17.87 -42.93 -11.27
C GLY A 91 -17.63 -41.71 -10.37
N GLU A 92 -18.67 -40.89 -10.22
CA GLU A 92 -18.59 -39.53 -9.62
C GLU A 92 -18.18 -39.51 -8.15
N ARG A 93 -18.35 -40.62 -7.42
CA ARG A 93 -18.03 -40.70 -5.98
C ARG A 93 -16.74 -41.47 -5.68
N ASP A 94 -15.99 -41.90 -6.70
CA ASP A 94 -14.78 -42.68 -6.46
C ASP A 94 -13.69 -41.88 -5.70
N TYR A 95 -13.79 -40.55 -5.72
CA TYR A 95 -12.95 -39.67 -4.92
C TYR A 95 -13.01 -39.98 -3.43
N GLN A 96 -14.12 -40.51 -2.91
CA GLN A 96 -14.24 -40.90 -1.50
C GLN A 96 -13.25 -42.02 -1.14
N ARG A 97 -13.01 -42.98 -2.06
CA ARG A 97 -12.01 -44.03 -1.84
C ARG A 97 -10.58 -43.48 -1.95
N LEU A 98 -10.35 -42.48 -2.79
CA LEU A 98 -9.08 -41.74 -2.81
C LEU A 98 -8.88 -41.00 -1.47
N CYS A 99 -9.91 -40.29 -1.00
CA CYS A 99 -9.89 -39.59 0.28
C CYS A 99 -9.81 -40.54 1.46
N ALA A 100 -10.21 -41.80 1.39
CA ALA A 100 -10.07 -42.76 2.50
C ALA A 100 -8.62 -43.29 2.66
N ARG A 101 -7.72 -43.03 1.72
CA ARG A 101 -6.34 -43.54 1.75
C ARG A 101 -5.57 -43.02 2.97
N GLY A 102 -4.83 -43.91 3.65
CA GLY A 102 -3.95 -43.53 4.78
C GLY A 102 -2.58 -42.98 4.37
N ASP A 103 -2.24 -43.04 3.07
CA ASP A 103 -0.94 -42.64 2.54
C ASP A 103 -0.96 -41.31 1.76
N LEU A 104 -1.98 -40.47 2.00
CA LEU A 104 -2.08 -39.12 1.46
C LEU A 104 -2.01 -38.09 2.57
N ASP A 105 -1.23 -37.02 2.35
CA ASP A 105 -1.15 -35.85 3.23
C ASP A 105 -2.06 -34.72 2.74
N ILE A 106 -2.21 -34.58 1.41
CA ILE A 106 -2.98 -33.52 0.76
C ILE A 106 -3.76 -34.06 -0.45
N VAL A 107 -4.92 -33.48 -0.71
CA VAL A 107 -5.74 -33.74 -1.89
C VAL A 107 -5.96 -32.45 -2.66
N TYR A 108 -5.53 -32.42 -3.92
CA TYR A 108 -5.83 -31.36 -4.87
C TYR A 108 -7.18 -31.65 -5.55
N ILE A 109 -8.01 -30.63 -5.70
CA ILE A 109 -9.36 -30.72 -6.25
C ILE A 109 -9.43 -29.73 -7.42
N ALA A 110 -9.52 -30.28 -8.63
CA ALA A 110 -9.58 -29.54 -9.89
C ALA A 110 -10.75 -30.04 -10.74
N THR A 111 -11.94 -30.06 -10.13
CA THR A 111 -13.21 -30.52 -10.71
C THR A 111 -14.10 -29.34 -11.11
N PRO A 112 -15.30 -29.57 -11.67
CA PRO A 112 -16.32 -28.52 -11.77
C PRO A 112 -16.69 -27.94 -10.39
N TRP A 113 -17.08 -26.66 -10.37
CA TRP A 113 -17.28 -25.85 -9.16
C TRP A 113 -18.27 -26.45 -8.16
N GLU A 114 -19.26 -27.22 -8.62
CA GLU A 114 -20.35 -27.76 -7.81
C GLU A 114 -19.90 -28.94 -6.93
N TRP A 115 -18.68 -29.43 -7.14
CA TRP A 115 -18.07 -30.52 -6.39
C TRP A 115 -16.97 -30.08 -5.42
N HIS A 116 -16.49 -28.84 -5.53
CA HIS A 116 -15.32 -28.35 -4.79
C HIS A 116 -15.47 -28.48 -3.27
N ALA A 117 -16.47 -27.81 -2.68
CA ALA A 117 -16.64 -27.76 -1.24
C ALA A 117 -16.76 -29.16 -0.63
N ARG A 118 -17.65 -30.01 -1.17
CA ARG A 118 -17.88 -31.36 -0.64
C ARG A 118 -16.65 -32.28 -0.75
N MET A 119 -15.87 -32.17 -1.84
CA MET A 119 -14.67 -32.99 -2.00
C MET A 119 -13.57 -32.57 -1.01
N ALA A 120 -13.47 -31.27 -0.73
CA ALA A 120 -12.54 -30.75 0.26
C ALA A 120 -12.92 -31.13 1.69
N VAL A 121 -14.21 -31.01 2.01
CA VAL A 121 -14.78 -31.45 3.29
C VAL A 121 -14.51 -32.95 3.49
N GLU A 122 -14.75 -33.78 2.47
CA GLU A 122 -14.45 -35.22 2.52
C GLU A 122 -12.96 -35.48 2.73
N ALA A 123 -12.07 -34.79 2.01
CA ALA A 123 -10.62 -34.92 2.19
C ALA A 123 -10.20 -34.57 3.64
N MET A 124 -10.66 -33.44 4.16
CA MET A 124 -10.34 -32.98 5.52
C MET A 124 -10.90 -33.90 6.61
N LYS A 125 -12.15 -34.36 6.48
CA LYS A 125 -12.76 -35.33 7.40
C LYS A 125 -12.01 -36.66 7.43
N ASN A 126 -11.37 -37.05 6.33
CA ASN A 126 -10.49 -38.21 6.28
C ASN A 126 -9.03 -37.90 6.70
N GLY A 127 -8.76 -36.70 7.22
CA GLY A 127 -7.45 -36.31 7.76
C GLY A 127 -6.43 -35.88 6.70
N LYS A 128 -6.86 -35.27 5.60
CA LYS A 128 -5.99 -34.74 4.55
C LYS A 128 -6.09 -33.22 4.54
N HIS A 129 -5.02 -32.54 4.16
CA HIS A 129 -5.14 -31.15 3.72
C HIS A 129 -5.90 -31.10 2.39
N ALA A 130 -6.64 -30.02 2.16
CA ALA A 130 -7.36 -29.81 0.90
C ALA A 130 -6.73 -28.63 0.15
N ALA A 131 -6.51 -28.80 -1.16
CA ALA A 131 -6.12 -27.75 -2.08
C ALA A 131 -7.15 -27.67 -3.21
N ILE A 132 -7.90 -26.57 -3.29
CA ILE A 132 -9.14 -26.50 -4.09
C ILE A 132 -9.01 -25.43 -5.16
N GLU A 133 -9.37 -25.75 -6.40
CA GLU A 133 -9.50 -24.76 -7.46
C GLU A 133 -10.57 -23.70 -7.17
N VAL A 134 -10.45 -22.57 -7.86
CA VAL A 134 -11.32 -21.39 -7.67
C VAL A 134 -12.56 -21.52 -8.56
N PRO A 135 -13.77 -21.19 -8.05
CA PRO A 135 -14.09 -20.83 -6.66
C PRO A 135 -14.18 -22.07 -5.75
N ALA A 136 -13.73 -21.99 -4.49
CA ALA A 136 -13.83 -23.16 -3.58
C ALA A 136 -15.27 -23.50 -3.16
N ALA A 137 -16.16 -22.51 -3.18
CA ALA A 137 -17.54 -22.59 -2.75
C ALA A 137 -18.42 -21.67 -3.61
N THR A 138 -19.69 -22.04 -3.75
CA THR A 138 -20.69 -21.31 -4.55
C THR A 138 -21.80 -20.70 -3.69
N THR A 139 -21.87 -21.05 -2.40
CA THR A 139 -22.80 -20.48 -1.42
C THR A 139 -22.07 -20.08 -0.13
N ILE A 140 -22.72 -19.23 0.69
CA ILE A 140 -22.19 -18.81 2.00
C ILE A 140 -22.11 -20.01 2.96
N GLU A 141 -23.08 -20.92 2.88
CA GLU A 141 -23.13 -22.14 3.68
C GLU A 141 -21.93 -23.06 3.36
N GLU A 142 -21.58 -23.21 2.09
CA GLU A 142 -20.38 -23.95 1.67
C GLU A 142 -19.09 -23.28 2.16
N CYS A 143 -19.02 -21.94 2.15
CA CYS A 143 -17.89 -21.21 2.72
C CYS A 143 -17.71 -21.52 4.21
N TRP A 144 -18.80 -21.50 4.99
CA TRP A 144 -18.76 -21.86 6.42
C TRP A 144 -18.40 -23.32 6.65
N GLU A 145 -18.96 -24.26 5.87
CA GLU A 145 -18.64 -25.68 6.00
C GLU A 145 -17.14 -25.96 5.80
N LEU A 146 -16.49 -25.27 4.85
CA LEU A 146 -15.05 -25.36 4.66
C LEU A 146 -14.26 -24.86 5.86
N VAL A 147 -14.63 -23.69 6.41
CA VAL A 147 -13.97 -23.08 7.58
C VAL A 147 -14.13 -23.98 8.80
N GLU A 148 -15.36 -24.37 9.14
CA GLU A 148 -15.66 -25.21 10.30
C GLU A 148 -15.01 -26.59 10.19
N THR A 149 -14.98 -27.18 8.98
CA THR A 149 -14.30 -28.46 8.77
C THR A 149 -12.78 -28.32 8.95
N ALA A 150 -12.17 -27.26 8.41
CA ALA A 150 -10.74 -27.01 8.57
C ALA A 150 -10.36 -26.83 10.06
N GLU A 151 -11.14 -26.05 10.79
CA GLU A 151 -10.93 -25.80 12.23
C GLU A 151 -11.13 -27.06 13.08
N SER A 152 -12.25 -27.77 12.87
CA SER A 152 -12.58 -28.97 13.67
C SER A 152 -11.65 -30.15 13.41
N THR A 153 -11.14 -30.30 12.19
CA THR A 153 -10.20 -31.38 11.83
C THR A 153 -8.74 -30.99 12.05
N GLY A 154 -8.44 -29.72 12.28
CA GLY A 154 -7.09 -29.17 12.32
C GLY A 154 -6.36 -29.29 10.97
N ARG A 155 -7.09 -29.40 9.86
CA ARG A 155 -6.53 -29.53 8.51
C ARG A 155 -6.61 -28.23 7.75
N HIS A 156 -5.48 -27.84 7.18
CA HIS A 156 -5.44 -26.72 6.22
C HIS A 156 -6.28 -27.00 4.99
N CYS A 157 -7.07 -25.99 4.62
CA CYS A 157 -7.81 -25.88 3.38
C CYS A 157 -7.27 -24.67 2.62
N VAL A 158 -6.70 -24.87 1.44
CA VAL A 158 -6.11 -23.80 0.62
C VAL A 158 -6.87 -23.66 -0.69
N GLN A 159 -7.17 -22.42 -1.07
CA GLN A 159 -7.62 -22.08 -2.42
C GLN A 159 -6.40 -21.97 -3.34
N LEU A 160 -6.45 -22.62 -4.50
CA LEU A 160 -5.43 -22.61 -5.55
C LEU A 160 -5.52 -21.33 -6.40
N GLU A 161 -5.70 -20.20 -5.74
CA GLU A 161 -5.72 -18.86 -6.36
C GLU A 161 -4.28 -18.42 -6.64
N ASN A 162 -4.00 -18.05 -7.88
CA ASN A 162 -2.65 -17.65 -8.26
C ASN A 162 -2.28 -16.26 -7.68
N CYS A 163 -3.26 -15.39 -7.48
CA CYS A 163 -3.05 -13.99 -7.07
C CYS A 163 -2.76 -13.81 -5.57
N CYS A 164 -3.05 -14.80 -4.70
CA CYS A 164 -2.77 -14.67 -3.26
C CYS A 164 -1.29 -14.79 -2.88
N TYR A 165 -0.45 -15.25 -3.82
CA TYR A 165 0.98 -15.51 -3.62
C TYR A 165 1.87 -14.64 -4.50
N ASP A 166 1.29 -13.63 -5.16
CA ASP A 166 2.09 -12.67 -5.87
C ASP A 166 2.92 -11.83 -4.90
N ARG A 167 3.94 -11.17 -5.45
CA ARG A 167 4.95 -10.46 -4.67
C ARG A 167 4.33 -9.39 -3.77
N VAL A 168 3.22 -8.78 -4.19
CA VAL A 168 2.54 -7.69 -3.49
C VAL A 168 1.85 -8.21 -2.23
N GLU A 169 1.09 -9.29 -2.35
CA GLU A 169 0.37 -9.94 -1.26
C GLU A 169 1.36 -10.49 -0.24
N LEU A 170 2.40 -11.19 -0.71
CA LEU A 170 3.46 -11.71 0.16
C LEU A 170 4.20 -10.60 0.90
N MET A 171 4.40 -9.44 0.27
CA MET A 171 4.97 -8.26 0.92
C MET A 171 4.02 -7.72 2.00
N ALA A 172 2.72 -7.58 1.70
CA ALA A 172 1.72 -7.14 2.66
C ALA A 172 1.66 -8.08 3.89
N PHE A 173 1.63 -9.39 3.67
CA PHE A 173 1.72 -10.41 4.72
C PHE A 173 3.00 -10.25 5.57
N HIS A 174 4.15 -10.03 4.91
CA HIS A 174 5.42 -9.87 5.61
C HIS A 174 5.44 -8.62 6.48
N MET A 175 5.01 -7.48 5.92
CA MET A 175 4.94 -6.20 6.62
C MET A 175 3.99 -6.26 7.81
N ALA A 176 2.80 -6.84 7.65
CA ALA A 176 1.84 -7.03 8.73
C ALA A 176 2.42 -7.88 9.87
N ARG A 177 3.06 -9.02 9.56
CA ARG A 177 3.74 -9.87 10.58
C ARG A 177 4.82 -9.09 11.34
N LYS A 178 5.57 -8.23 10.64
CA LYS A 178 6.62 -7.38 11.25
C LYS A 178 6.06 -6.15 11.97
N GLY A 179 4.78 -5.83 11.82
CA GLY A 179 4.17 -4.63 12.40
C GLY A 179 4.63 -3.35 11.70
N LEU A 180 4.98 -3.45 10.41
CA LEU A 180 5.34 -2.30 9.58
C LEU A 180 4.07 -1.73 8.91
N PRO A 181 3.90 -0.41 8.87
CA PRO A 181 2.73 0.21 8.23
C PRO A 181 2.73 -0.06 6.73
N VAL A 182 1.57 -0.46 6.21
CA VAL A 182 1.35 -0.67 4.77
C VAL A 182 0.33 0.34 4.27
N VAL A 183 0.65 1.02 3.18
CA VAL A 183 -0.34 1.67 2.33
C VAL A 183 -0.73 0.66 1.26
N TYR A 184 -1.94 0.12 1.32
CA TYR A 184 -2.41 -0.83 0.30
C TYR A 184 -3.10 -0.06 -0.82
N THR A 185 -2.32 0.49 -1.74
CA THR A 185 -2.83 1.46 -2.71
C THR A 185 -3.44 0.78 -3.93
N PRO A 186 -4.76 0.88 -4.19
CA PRO A 186 -5.29 0.53 -5.49
C PRO A 186 -4.84 1.61 -6.48
N GLY A 187 -4.26 1.22 -7.61
CA GLY A 187 -3.87 2.11 -8.70
C GLY A 187 -5.05 2.36 -9.63
N MET A 188 -6.12 3.00 -9.11
CA MET A 188 -7.38 3.10 -9.85
C MET A 188 -7.33 4.21 -10.89
N THR A 189 -7.61 3.80 -12.12
CA THR A 189 -7.90 4.71 -13.21
C THR A 189 -9.34 4.50 -13.65
N PHE A 190 -10.20 5.45 -13.26
CA PHE A 190 -11.61 5.44 -13.59
C PHE A 190 -11.76 5.66 -15.10
N GLY A 191 -12.47 4.73 -15.76
CA GLY A 191 -12.58 4.63 -17.21
C GLY A 191 -11.64 3.62 -17.86
N ALA A 192 -10.75 2.98 -17.10
CA ALA A 192 -9.94 1.85 -17.56
C ALA A 192 -10.16 0.59 -16.72
N VAL A 193 -9.62 0.57 -15.51
CA VAL A 193 -9.69 -0.61 -14.61
C VAL A 193 -10.87 -0.55 -13.64
N ALA A 194 -11.55 0.59 -13.56
CA ALA A 194 -12.78 0.80 -12.81
C ALA A 194 -13.77 1.64 -13.62
N PRO A 195 -15.08 1.65 -13.27
CA PRO A 195 -16.07 2.48 -13.95
C PRO A 195 -15.65 3.95 -14.03
N VAL A 196 -15.96 4.62 -15.15
CA VAL A 196 -15.59 6.03 -15.38
C VAL A 196 -16.30 7.01 -14.45
N THR A 197 -17.45 6.62 -13.89
CA THR A 197 -18.19 7.47 -12.95
C THR A 197 -17.52 7.45 -11.59
N SER A 198 -17.33 8.62 -10.98
CA SER A 198 -16.69 8.76 -9.66
C SER A 198 -17.26 7.81 -8.60
N ALA A 199 -18.59 7.71 -8.50
CA ALA A 199 -19.22 6.83 -7.52
C ALA A 199 -18.92 5.34 -7.77
N GLY A 200 -18.96 4.89 -9.03
CA GLY A 200 -18.65 3.51 -9.40
C GLY A 200 -17.17 3.18 -9.20
N GLY A 201 -16.29 4.10 -9.59
CA GLY A 201 -14.86 3.98 -9.37
C GLY A 201 -14.48 3.93 -7.88
N LEU A 202 -15.05 4.84 -7.07
CA LEU A 202 -14.83 4.87 -5.63
C LEU A 202 -15.34 3.61 -4.93
N LEU A 203 -16.43 3.01 -5.40
CA LEU A 203 -16.95 1.75 -4.85
C LEU A 203 -15.94 0.61 -5.03
N VAL A 204 -15.37 0.47 -6.23
CA VAL A 204 -14.33 -0.53 -6.53
C VAL A 204 -13.07 -0.23 -5.71
N ALA A 205 -12.61 1.01 -5.73
CA ALA A 205 -11.43 1.43 -4.97
C ALA A 205 -11.57 1.15 -3.47
N ASN A 206 -12.73 1.45 -2.89
CA ASN A 206 -13.02 1.19 -1.48
C ASN A 206 -13.04 -0.31 -1.18
N ALA A 207 -13.62 -1.14 -2.06
CA ALA A 207 -13.62 -2.59 -1.87
C ALA A 207 -12.20 -3.17 -1.85
N GLU A 208 -11.31 -2.72 -2.74
CA GLU A 208 -9.90 -3.15 -2.75
C GLU A 208 -9.11 -2.64 -1.55
N LEU A 209 -9.37 -1.41 -1.11
CA LEU A 209 -8.74 -0.88 0.10
C LEU A 209 -9.11 -1.69 1.35
N LEU A 210 -10.38 -2.04 1.47
CA LEU A 210 -10.87 -2.84 2.58
C LEU A 210 -10.38 -4.29 2.50
N SER A 211 -10.18 -4.85 1.30
CA SER A 211 -9.59 -6.19 1.18
C SER A 211 -8.14 -6.21 1.70
N GLY A 212 -7.33 -5.19 1.37
CA GLY A 212 -6.00 -5.01 1.93
C GLY A 212 -5.98 -4.88 3.45
N LEU A 213 -6.96 -4.15 4.01
CA LEU A 213 -7.13 -4.03 5.46
C LEU A 213 -7.46 -5.39 6.09
N VAL A 214 -8.40 -6.14 5.53
CA VAL A 214 -8.78 -7.48 6.00
C VAL A 214 -7.57 -8.41 5.98
N ILE A 215 -6.80 -8.42 4.88
CA ILE A 215 -5.56 -9.19 4.78
C ILE A 215 -4.59 -8.81 5.90
N ALA A 216 -4.35 -7.52 6.12
CA ALA A 216 -3.43 -7.05 7.16
C ALA A 216 -3.88 -7.49 8.57
N GLN A 217 -5.18 -7.32 8.89
CA GLN A 217 -5.71 -7.65 10.22
C GLN A 217 -5.82 -9.15 10.48
N LEU A 218 -6.17 -9.95 9.46
CA LEU A 218 -6.15 -11.42 9.55
C LEU A 218 -4.73 -11.97 9.74
N THR A 219 -3.74 -11.26 9.21
CA THR A 219 -2.33 -11.65 9.36
C THR A 219 -1.82 -11.37 10.77
N ARG A 220 -2.17 -10.21 11.32
CA ARG A 220 -1.82 -9.78 12.66
C ARG A 220 -2.83 -8.73 13.11
N GLU A 221 -3.59 -9.05 14.15
CA GLU A 221 -4.49 -8.09 14.79
C GLU A 221 -3.70 -6.84 15.23
N GLY A 222 -4.21 -5.66 14.88
CA GLY A 222 -3.55 -4.39 15.17
C GLY A 222 -2.37 -4.06 14.25
N ALA A 223 -2.19 -4.78 13.13
CA ALA A 223 -1.20 -4.42 12.12
C ALA A 223 -1.47 -2.97 11.63
N PRO A 224 -0.45 -2.09 11.62
CA PRO A 224 -0.63 -0.71 11.18
C PRO A 224 -0.96 -0.66 9.68
N PHE A 225 -1.98 0.11 9.33
CA PHE A 225 -2.51 0.20 7.98
C PHE A 225 -2.87 1.65 7.65
N VAL A 226 -2.58 2.06 6.41
CA VAL A 226 -2.94 3.37 5.87
C VAL A 226 -3.90 3.14 4.70
N TYR A 227 -5.10 3.68 4.82
CA TYR A 227 -6.13 3.68 3.79
C TYR A 227 -5.76 4.66 2.68
N GLY A 228 -6.22 4.47 1.45
CA GLY A 228 -5.99 5.41 0.35
C GLY A 228 -5.01 4.92 -0.70
N GLY A 229 -5.00 5.63 -1.83
CA GLY A 229 -4.31 5.27 -3.06
C GLY A 229 -4.85 6.11 -4.23
N GLY A 230 -4.34 5.92 -5.43
CA GLY A 230 -4.78 6.72 -6.58
C GLY A 230 -6.21 6.39 -7.01
N VAL A 231 -7.09 7.40 -7.06
CA VAL A 231 -8.48 7.34 -7.56
C VAL A 231 -8.66 8.33 -8.71
N ALA A 232 -7.74 8.23 -9.66
CA ALA A 232 -7.60 9.15 -10.77
C ALA A 232 -8.60 8.83 -11.89
N ILE A 233 -8.85 9.82 -12.76
CA ILE A 233 -9.65 9.63 -13.98
C ILE A 233 -8.74 9.56 -15.21
N MET A 234 -9.14 8.76 -16.19
CA MET A 234 -8.53 8.76 -17.51
C MET A 234 -9.00 10.00 -18.30
N ASP A 235 -8.08 10.79 -18.83
CA ASP A 235 -8.38 11.71 -19.92
C ASP A 235 -8.56 10.88 -21.19
N MET A 236 -9.81 10.73 -21.62
CA MET A 236 -10.16 9.92 -22.80
C MET A 236 -9.69 10.53 -24.13
N ARG A 237 -9.33 11.82 -24.17
CA ARG A 237 -8.83 12.49 -25.37
C ARG A 237 -7.37 12.12 -25.63
N HIS A 238 -6.57 12.02 -24.58
CA HIS A 238 -5.14 11.75 -24.67
C HIS A 238 -4.74 10.36 -24.17
N MET A 239 -5.70 9.62 -23.61
CA MET A 239 -5.51 8.28 -23.03
C MET A 239 -4.42 8.25 -21.95
N ASN A 240 -4.34 9.31 -21.15
CA ASN A 240 -3.44 9.41 -20.00
C ASN A 240 -4.20 9.66 -18.70
N VAL A 241 -3.55 9.42 -17.58
CA VAL A 241 -4.10 9.67 -16.25
C VAL A 241 -3.79 11.11 -15.86
N SER A 242 -4.82 11.90 -15.56
CA SER A 242 -4.62 13.28 -15.08
C SER A 242 -4.49 13.29 -13.57
N TYR A 243 -3.33 13.71 -13.08
CA TYR A 243 -3.08 13.89 -11.65
C TYR A 243 -3.78 15.14 -11.12
N ALA A 244 -3.99 16.17 -11.93
CA ALA A 244 -4.54 17.44 -11.46
C ALA A 244 -6.00 17.71 -11.88
N SER A 245 -6.70 16.68 -12.39
CA SER A 245 -8.11 16.78 -12.77
C SER A 245 -9.01 17.09 -11.56
N PRO A 246 -10.01 17.99 -11.70
CA PRO A 246 -10.97 18.27 -10.64
C PRO A 246 -11.65 17.01 -10.09
N GLU A 247 -11.91 16.03 -10.96
CA GLU A 247 -12.47 14.72 -10.60
C GLU A 247 -11.56 13.98 -9.62
N PHE A 248 -10.25 13.97 -9.84
CA PHE A 248 -9.34 13.30 -8.91
C PHE A 248 -9.29 14.04 -7.56
N LEU A 249 -9.28 15.37 -7.56
CA LEU A 249 -9.32 16.16 -6.32
C LEU A 249 -10.57 15.85 -5.49
N ILE A 250 -11.76 15.84 -6.10
CA ILE A 250 -13.01 15.54 -5.38
C ILE A 250 -13.13 14.06 -4.98
N ASN A 251 -12.66 13.14 -5.82
CA ASN A 251 -12.62 11.71 -5.50
C ASN A 251 -11.73 11.48 -4.28
N MET A 252 -10.62 12.20 -4.17
CA MET A 252 -9.74 12.11 -3.00
C MET A 252 -10.34 12.71 -1.74
N ALA A 253 -11.09 13.80 -1.85
CA ALA A 253 -11.84 14.32 -0.71
C ALA A 253 -12.86 13.27 -0.22
N ALA A 254 -13.60 12.63 -1.13
CA ALA A 254 -14.53 11.55 -0.77
C ALA A 254 -13.83 10.34 -0.14
N LEU A 255 -12.63 9.99 -0.62
CA LEU A 255 -11.84 8.91 -0.04
C LEU A 255 -11.36 9.24 1.39
N CYS A 256 -11.02 10.50 1.65
CA CYS A 256 -10.71 10.97 3.00
C CYS A 256 -11.93 10.86 3.94
N ASP A 257 -13.14 11.16 3.45
CA ASP A 257 -14.38 10.99 4.22
C ASP A 257 -14.63 9.54 4.60
N LEU A 258 -14.42 8.61 3.66
CA LEU A 258 -14.50 7.17 3.92
C LEU A 258 -13.44 6.72 4.94
N ALA A 259 -12.19 7.20 4.82
CA ALA A 259 -11.14 6.90 5.78
C ALA A 259 -11.49 7.36 7.20
N ARG A 260 -12.08 8.56 7.33
CA ARG A 260 -12.58 9.08 8.61
C ARG A 260 -13.72 8.22 9.17
N TYR A 261 -14.63 7.75 8.32
CA TYR A 261 -15.68 6.82 8.72
C TYR A 261 -15.11 5.52 9.30
N TYR A 262 -14.09 4.94 8.65
CA TYR A 262 -13.40 3.74 9.15
C TYR A 262 -12.38 4.01 10.28
N ARG A 263 -12.13 5.29 10.61
CA ARG A 263 -11.11 5.73 11.58
C ARG A 263 -9.69 5.27 11.23
N LEU A 264 -9.36 5.31 9.94
CA LEU A 264 -8.05 4.96 9.42
C LEU A 264 -7.30 6.21 8.95
N PRO A 265 -5.96 6.26 9.09
CA PRO A 265 -5.18 7.30 8.44
C PRO A 265 -5.25 7.14 6.93
N VAL A 266 -5.24 8.25 6.19
CA VAL A 266 -5.37 8.26 4.74
C VAL A 266 -4.11 8.76 4.01
N PHE A 267 -3.70 8.01 3.00
CA PHE A 267 -2.75 8.39 1.97
C PHE A 267 -3.46 9.27 0.94
N SER A 268 -2.91 10.46 0.72
CA SER A 268 -3.44 11.47 -0.17
C SER A 268 -2.33 12.07 -1.03
N PHE A 269 -2.70 12.95 -1.95
CA PHE A 269 -1.79 13.56 -2.93
C PHE A 269 -1.56 15.03 -2.53
N GLY A 270 -0.53 15.66 -3.06
CA GLY A 270 -0.21 17.04 -2.72
C GLY A 270 0.90 17.63 -3.56
N GLY A 271 0.67 18.79 -4.16
CA GLY A 271 1.73 19.55 -4.82
C GLY A 271 2.25 18.91 -6.12
N CYS A 272 1.43 18.12 -6.81
CA CYS A 272 1.73 17.55 -8.11
C CYS A 272 1.00 18.29 -9.24
N SER A 273 1.45 18.08 -10.47
CA SER A 273 0.89 18.72 -11.67
C SER A 273 1.03 17.86 -12.93
N ASP A 274 0.13 18.07 -13.88
CA ASP A 274 0.16 17.50 -15.24
C ASP A 274 1.02 18.35 -16.21
N SER A 275 1.50 19.52 -15.77
CA SER A 275 2.44 20.37 -16.49
C SER A 275 3.78 19.66 -16.69
N LYS A 276 4.51 20.04 -17.75
CA LYS A 276 5.79 19.43 -18.13
C LYS A 276 6.97 20.21 -17.57
N VAL A 277 6.70 21.41 -17.05
CA VAL A 277 7.67 22.36 -16.53
C VAL A 277 7.11 23.05 -15.30
N CYS A 278 7.98 23.64 -14.47
CA CYS A 278 7.55 24.44 -13.32
C CYS A 278 7.06 25.83 -13.78
N ASP A 279 5.83 25.89 -14.27
CA ASP A 279 5.17 27.10 -14.79
C ASP A 279 3.91 27.48 -14.00
N GLN A 280 3.08 28.36 -14.55
CA GLN A 280 1.82 28.80 -13.93
C GLN A 280 0.82 27.65 -13.79
N GLN A 281 0.78 26.71 -14.74
CA GLN A 281 -0.06 25.52 -14.63
C GLN A 281 0.40 24.68 -13.44
N ALA A 282 1.70 24.42 -13.32
CA ALA A 282 2.25 23.67 -12.20
C ALA A 282 1.93 24.30 -10.84
N ALA A 283 2.13 25.61 -10.72
CA ALA A 283 1.83 26.34 -9.49
C ALA A 283 0.34 26.29 -9.11
N LEU A 284 -0.55 26.45 -10.10
CA LEU A 284 -2.00 26.41 -9.89
C LEU A 284 -2.47 25.04 -9.41
N GLU A 285 -2.09 23.99 -10.14
CA GLU A 285 -2.50 22.61 -9.85
C GLU A 285 -1.94 22.14 -8.50
N ALA A 286 -0.67 22.44 -8.23
CA ALA A 286 -0.05 22.13 -6.95
C ALA A 286 -0.76 22.82 -5.78
N ALA A 287 -1.11 24.10 -5.92
CA ALA A 287 -1.83 24.85 -4.89
C ALA A 287 -3.22 24.27 -4.62
N LEU A 288 -3.96 23.90 -5.67
CA LEU A 288 -5.27 23.25 -5.54
C LEU A 288 -5.16 21.91 -4.81
N TRP A 289 -4.14 21.11 -5.12
CA TRP A 289 -3.89 19.85 -4.45
C TRP A 289 -3.58 20.03 -2.96
N VAL A 290 -2.61 20.86 -2.62
CA VAL A 290 -2.22 21.09 -1.21
C VAL A 290 -3.40 21.60 -0.40
N MET A 291 -4.18 22.53 -0.95
CA MET A 291 -5.37 23.07 -0.31
C MET A 291 -6.46 22.00 -0.13
N THR A 292 -6.76 21.24 -1.17
CA THR A 292 -7.82 20.21 -1.14
C THR A 292 -7.49 19.12 -0.13
N THR A 293 -6.27 18.60 -0.15
CA THR A 293 -5.81 17.56 0.78
C THR A 293 -5.83 18.05 2.22
N ALA A 294 -5.38 19.29 2.45
CA ALA A 294 -5.42 19.92 3.76
C ALA A 294 -6.84 20.06 4.31
N LEU A 295 -7.80 20.49 3.47
CA LEU A 295 -9.21 20.67 3.87
C LEU A 295 -9.95 19.34 4.01
N ALA A 296 -9.63 18.35 3.18
CA ALA A 296 -10.23 17.01 3.23
C ALA A 296 -9.72 16.16 4.42
N GLY A 297 -8.63 16.56 5.06
CA GLY A 297 -8.05 15.86 6.20
C GLY A 297 -7.10 14.71 5.81
N GLY A 298 -6.37 14.85 4.71
CA GLY A 298 -5.32 13.91 4.32
C GLY A 298 -4.21 13.80 5.39
N ASN A 299 -3.80 12.57 5.75
CA ASN A 299 -2.81 12.35 6.81
C ASN A 299 -1.38 12.18 6.27
N LEU A 300 -1.24 11.51 5.13
CA LEU A 300 0.03 11.26 4.47
C LEU A 300 -0.07 11.80 3.04
N SER A 301 0.44 13.01 2.81
CA SER A 301 0.42 13.66 1.50
C SER A 301 1.69 13.34 0.72
N HIS A 302 1.52 12.87 -0.52
CA HIS A 302 2.58 12.38 -1.42
C HIS A 302 2.64 13.21 -2.72
N ASP A 303 3.60 12.93 -3.59
CA ASP A 303 3.77 13.51 -4.95
C ASP A 303 4.16 15.00 -4.99
N SER A 304 4.66 15.54 -3.87
CA SER A 304 5.16 16.91 -3.85
C SER A 304 6.36 17.07 -4.78
N GLY A 305 6.18 17.88 -5.84
CA GLY A 305 7.20 18.14 -6.85
C GLY A 305 7.08 17.30 -8.11
N TYR A 306 6.06 16.45 -8.22
CA TYR A 306 5.80 15.68 -9.43
C TYR A 306 5.21 16.55 -10.54
N LEU A 307 5.71 16.33 -11.74
CA LEU A 307 5.26 16.88 -13.01
C LEU A 307 4.86 15.74 -13.95
N GLU A 308 4.18 16.09 -15.04
CA GLU A 308 3.84 15.17 -16.11
C GLU A 308 3.14 13.92 -15.56
N TYR A 309 2.08 14.12 -14.76
CA TYR A 309 1.27 13.03 -14.14
C TYR A 309 2.12 11.95 -13.46
N GLY A 310 3.20 12.38 -12.80
CA GLY A 310 4.10 11.53 -12.02
C GLY A 310 5.21 10.85 -12.83
N LEU A 311 5.42 11.22 -14.10
CA LEU A 311 6.54 10.71 -14.89
C LEU A 311 7.86 11.47 -14.64
N THR A 312 7.77 12.72 -14.17
CA THR A 312 8.94 13.58 -13.98
C THR A 312 8.89 14.24 -12.59
N ALA A 313 10.05 14.50 -11.98
CA ALA A 313 10.15 15.25 -10.73
C ALA A 313 10.88 16.59 -10.95
N SER A 314 10.41 17.67 -10.33
CA SER A 314 11.02 19.00 -10.37
C SER A 314 11.41 19.48 -8.98
N MET A 315 12.69 19.83 -8.83
CA MET A 315 13.20 20.45 -7.61
C MET A 315 12.63 21.86 -7.42
N GLU A 316 12.40 22.59 -8.50
CA GLU A 316 11.77 23.92 -8.48
C GLU A 316 10.35 23.84 -7.93
N LEU A 317 9.54 22.89 -8.42
CA LEU A 317 8.18 22.69 -7.91
C LEU A 317 8.21 22.21 -6.45
N THR A 318 9.19 21.38 -6.06
CA THR A 318 9.36 20.98 -4.65
C THR A 318 9.58 22.18 -3.73
N VAL A 319 10.44 23.12 -4.15
CA VAL A 319 10.70 24.35 -3.39
C VAL A 319 9.50 25.31 -3.42
N LEU A 320 8.76 25.36 -4.52
CA LEU A 320 7.51 26.12 -4.61
C LEU A 320 6.42 25.52 -3.70
N ASN A 321 6.35 24.19 -3.61
CA ASN A 321 5.41 23.50 -2.74
C ASN A 321 5.67 23.78 -1.26
N ASP A 322 6.92 23.92 -0.82
CA ASP A 322 7.25 24.37 0.53
C ASP A 322 6.57 25.70 0.87
N GLU A 323 6.60 26.65 -0.08
CA GLU A 323 5.94 27.95 0.07
C GLU A 323 4.40 27.81 0.11
N ILE A 324 3.83 27.04 -0.83
CA ILE A 324 2.38 26.76 -0.89
C ILE A 324 1.89 26.09 0.39
N ILE A 325 2.61 25.10 0.90
CA ILE A 325 2.32 24.41 2.16
C ILE A 325 2.37 25.41 3.32
N GLY A 326 3.36 26.31 3.35
CA GLY A 326 3.42 27.40 4.32
C GLY A 326 2.16 28.28 4.31
N MET A 327 1.70 28.66 3.11
CA MET A 327 0.46 29.44 2.93
C MET A 327 -0.76 28.66 3.44
N VAL A 328 -0.93 27.41 3.03
CA VAL A 328 -2.07 26.58 3.41
C VAL A 328 -2.08 26.29 4.90
N ARG A 329 -0.92 26.06 5.53
CA ARG A 329 -0.81 25.91 7.00
C ARG A 329 -1.26 27.17 7.74
N ARG A 330 -0.92 28.37 7.24
CA ARG A 330 -1.41 29.62 7.82
C ARG A 330 -2.93 29.75 7.68
N ILE A 331 -3.49 29.33 6.55
CA ILE A 331 -4.94 29.34 6.31
C ILE A 331 -5.65 28.37 7.27
N LEU A 332 -5.14 27.13 7.42
CA LEU A 332 -5.70 26.13 8.33
C LEU A 332 -5.62 26.54 9.81
N GLY A 333 -4.69 27.42 10.17
CA GLY A 333 -4.62 28.01 11.52
C GLY A 333 -5.85 28.84 11.89
N GLY A 334 -6.70 29.19 10.92
CA GLY A 334 -7.95 29.92 11.15
C GLY A 334 -7.74 31.34 11.63
N VAL A 335 -8.78 31.88 12.27
CA VAL A 335 -8.81 33.21 12.88
C VAL A 335 -9.00 33.05 14.38
N GLU A 336 -8.01 33.46 15.15
CA GLU A 336 -8.11 33.47 16.61
C GLU A 336 -8.99 34.65 17.06
N VAL A 337 -10.05 34.37 17.81
CA VAL A 337 -10.99 35.37 18.33
C VAL A 337 -10.95 35.38 19.85
N ASN A 338 -10.32 36.39 20.42
CA ASN A 338 -10.26 36.64 21.86
C ASN A 338 -10.20 38.15 22.14
N ALA A 339 -10.15 38.55 23.42
CA ALA A 339 -10.16 39.96 23.79
C ALA A 339 -8.96 40.77 23.22
N GLU A 340 -7.78 40.17 23.10
CA GLU A 340 -6.59 40.82 22.52
C GLU A 340 -6.68 40.91 21.00
N THR A 341 -7.10 39.84 20.32
CA THR A 341 -7.12 39.79 18.85
C THR A 341 -8.27 40.57 18.23
N MET A 342 -9.34 40.84 18.99
CA MET A 342 -10.40 41.76 18.55
C MET A 342 -9.97 43.23 18.59
N ALA A 343 -9.00 43.60 19.45
CA ALA A 343 -8.40 44.93 19.54
C ALA A 343 -9.40 46.10 19.63
N LEU A 344 -10.55 45.89 20.30
CA LEU A 344 -11.65 46.87 20.32
C LEU A 344 -11.26 48.20 20.97
N ASP A 345 -10.38 48.18 21.97
CA ASP A 345 -9.84 49.38 22.62
C ASP A 345 -8.92 50.18 21.69
N VAL A 346 -8.13 49.50 20.86
CA VAL A 346 -7.26 50.12 19.86
C VAL A 346 -8.11 50.77 18.77
N ILE A 347 -9.16 50.07 18.31
CA ILE A 347 -10.09 50.58 17.30
C ILE A 347 -10.80 51.85 17.78
N ASP A 348 -11.32 51.85 19.00
CA ASP A 348 -11.99 53.01 19.60
C ASP A 348 -11.02 54.19 19.78
N ARG A 349 -9.80 53.92 20.24
CA ARG A 349 -8.74 54.93 20.44
C ARG A 349 -8.27 55.58 19.14
N VAL A 350 -8.02 54.80 18.09
CA VAL A 350 -7.56 55.32 16.78
C VAL A 350 -8.67 56.08 16.07
N GLY A 351 -9.90 55.57 16.14
CA GLY A 351 -11.09 56.22 15.61
C GLY A 351 -11.14 56.32 14.08
N PRO A 352 -12.24 56.88 13.53
CA PRO A 352 -12.45 57.00 12.09
C PRO A 352 -11.40 57.89 11.40
N GLY A 353 -10.82 57.41 10.29
CA GLY A 353 -9.84 58.15 9.50
C GLY A 353 -8.39 58.06 9.99
N GLY A 354 -8.14 57.40 11.14
CA GLY A 354 -6.80 57.11 11.64
C GLY A 354 -6.13 55.90 10.97
N HIS A 355 -4.92 55.56 11.43
CA HIS A 355 -4.17 54.39 10.97
C HIS A 355 -3.50 53.65 12.15
N PHE A 356 -3.34 52.33 12.01
CA PHE A 356 -2.85 51.46 13.09
C PHE A 356 -1.33 51.24 13.11
N LEU A 357 -0.59 51.82 12.15
CA LEU A 357 0.85 51.54 11.98
C LEU A 357 1.71 51.85 13.22
N ASN A 358 1.34 52.88 13.99
CA ASN A 358 2.11 53.33 15.15
C ASN A 358 1.61 52.75 16.48
N GLU A 359 0.63 51.84 16.45
CA GLU A 359 0.07 51.25 17.67
C GLU A 359 0.95 50.12 18.20
N ASP A 360 1.10 50.05 19.52
CA ASP A 360 1.83 48.96 20.20
C ASP A 360 1.24 47.58 19.86
N HIS A 361 -0.07 47.52 19.62
CA HIS A 361 -0.75 46.31 19.16
C HIS A 361 -0.16 45.81 17.83
N THR A 362 -0.01 46.69 16.83
CA THR A 362 0.63 46.35 15.55
C THR A 362 2.07 45.87 15.73
N LEU A 363 2.86 46.55 16.59
CA LEU A 363 4.23 46.14 16.87
C LEU A 363 4.31 44.74 17.48
N ARG A 364 3.38 44.39 18.37
CA ARG A 364 3.31 43.04 18.97
C ARG A 364 2.89 41.97 17.96
N HIS A 365 1.88 42.24 17.15
CA HIS A 365 1.22 41.21 16.32
C HIS A 365 1.73 41.10 14.88
N HIS A 366 2.45 42.09 14.32
CA HIS A 366 2.83 42.04 12.89
C HIS A 366 3.62 40.78 12.48
N ARG A 367 4.43 40.23 13.40
CA ARG A 367 5.28 39.05 13.16
C ARG A 367 4.51 37.73 13.14
N GLU A 368 3.25 37.73 13.53
CA GLU A 368 2.37 36.56 13.49
C GLU A 368 1.86 36.27 12.07
N ASN A 369 1.99 37.24 11.16
CA ASN A 369 1.68 37.06 9.76
C ASN A 369 2.65 36.09 9.09
N TRP A 370 2.14 35.36 8.09
CA TRP A 370 2.99 34.58 7.22
C TRP A 370 3.70 35.49 6.20
N TYR A 371 5.02 35.35 6.15
CA TYR A 371 5.89 36.07 5.22
C TYR A 371 6.47 35.10 4.20
N PRO A 372 6.42 35.44 2.90
CA PRO A 372 6.96 34.59 1.85
C PRO A 372 8.48 34.49 1.94
N THR A 373 9.02 33.31 1.63
CA THR A 373 10.47 33.09 1.48
C THR A 373 10.89 33.03 0.00
N LEU A 374 9.92 32.86 -0.89
CA LEU A 374 10.13 32.72 -2.33
C LEU A 374 9.31 33.75 -3.11
N LEU A 375 8.04 33.96 -2.74
CA LEU A 375 7.14 34.83 -3.50
C LEU A 375 7.42 36.32 -3.24
N SER A 376 7.45 37.12 -4.30
CA SER A 376 7.59 38.57 -4.17
C SER A 376 6.25 39.26 -3.90
N ARG A 377 6.25 40.20 -2.95
CA ARG A 377 5.17 41.16 -2.67
C ARG A 377 5.63 42.61 -2.88
N THR A 378 6.76 42.82 -3.55
CA THR A 378 7.33 44.17 -3.77
C THR A 378 6.60 44.91 -4.89
N SER A 379 6.82 46.22 -4.98
CA SER A 379 6.34 47.00 -6.13
C SER A 379 7.05 46.58 -7.43
N TYR A 380 6.46 46.93 -8.58
CA TYR A 380 7.05 46.66 -9.89
C TYR A 380 8.45 47.26 -10.06
N SER A 381 8.65 48.50 -9.60
CA SER A 381 9.97 49.15 -9.66
C SER A 381 11.02 48.39 -8.86
N THR A 382 10.69 48.01 -7.62
CA THR A 382 11.61 47.22 -6.77
C THR A 382 11.87 45.84 -7.34
N TRP A 383 10.86 45.20 -7.93
CA TRP A 383 11.03 43.89 -8.59
C TRP A 383 11.97 43.98 -9.80
N LEU A 384 11.84 45.04 -10.62
CA LEU A 384 12.75 45.30 -11.73
C LEU A 384 14.19 45.57 -11.23
N ASP A 385 14.35 46.40 -10.20
CA ASP A 385 15.66 46.71 -9.61
C ASP A 385 16.35 45.46 -9.03
N GLN A 386 15.57 44.47 -8.59
CA GLN A 386 16.04 43.17 -8.11
C GLN A 386 16.26 42.13 -9.23
N GLY A 387 16.15 42.54 -10.49
CA GLY A 387 16.46 41.73 -11.67
C GLY A 387 15.26 41.16 -12.41
N GLY A 388 14.02 41.50 -12.03
CA GLY A 388 12.82 41.17 -12.81
C GLY A 388 12.56 39.66 -12.97
N LEU A 389 12.89 38.88 -11.94
CA LEU A 389 12.86 37.41 -12.03
C LEU A 389 11.44 36.85 -11.91
N THR A 390 11.18 35.81 -12.70
CA THR A 390 9.96 35.01 -12.61
C THR A 390 9.99 34.06 -11.41
N CYS A 391 8.82 33.53 -11.04
CA CYS A 391 8.69 32.57 -9.94
C CYS A 391 9.56 31.31 -10.15
N GLY A 392 9.58 30.76 -11.38
CA GLY A 392 10.40 29.60 -11.71
C GLY A 392 11.90 29.86 -11.58
N GLU A 393 12.38 31.04 -11.98
CA GLU A 393 13.79 31.44 -11.84
C GLU A 393 14.19 31.63 -10.37
N LEU A 394 13.30 32.20 -9.56
CA LEU A 394 13.49 32.30 -8.11
C LEU A 394 13.55 30.91 -7.46
N ALA A 395 12.67 29.99 -7.87
CA ALA A 395 12.66 28.62 -7.37
C ALA A 395 13.97 27.90 -7.73
N ASN A 396 14.43 28.00 -8.99
CA ASN A 396 15.70 27.42 -9.41
C ASN A 396 16.90 27.99 -8.63
N ARG A 397 16.90 29.31 -8.36
CA ARG A 397 17.93 29.95 -7.54
C ARG A 397 17.94 29.39 -6.12
N LYS A 398 16.77 29.24 -5.49
CA LYS A 398 16.63 28.66 -4.14
C LYS A 398 17.07 27.20 -4.11
N VAL A 399 16.75 26.40 -5.15
CA VAL A 399 17.26 25.02 -5.31
C VAL A 399 18.79 25.00 -5.31
N ARG A 400 19.43 25.78 -6.19
CA ARG A 400 20.91 25.83 -6.26
C ARG A 400 21.53 26.24 -4.93
N HIS A 401 20.96 27.26 -4.29
CA HIS A 401 21.41 27.71 -2.99
C HIS A 401 21.33 26.59 -1.93
N ILE A 402 20.23 25.83 -1.88
CA ILE A 402 20.08 24.71 -0.94
C ILE A 402 21.11 23.62 -1.22
N LEU A 403 21.30 23.22 -2.47
CA LEU A 403 22.25 22.17 -2.85
C LEU A 403 23.70 22.56 -2.51
N GLU A 404 24.06 23.83 -2.69
CA GLU A 404 25.41 24.32 -2.39
C GLU A 404 25.67 24.44 -0.88
N ASN A 405 24.68 24.92 -0.12
CA ASN A 405 24.89 25.42 1.24
C ASN A 405 24.31 24.54 2.35
N HIS A 406 23.28 23.73 2.07
CA HIS A 406 22.71 22.85 3.09
C HIS A 406 23.64 21.66 3.36
N ARG A 407 23.83 21.33 4.64
CA ARG A 407 24.55 20.13 5.08
C ARG A 407 23.62 19.34 6.00
N PRO A 408 23.09 18.19 5.54
CA PRO A 408 22.20 17.38 6.37
C PRO A 408 22.95 16.82 7.57
N THR A 409 22.24 16.60 8.67
CA THR A 409 22.81 15.93 9.85
C THR A 409 23.13 14.47 9.48
N PRO A 410 24.38 14.01 9.62
CA PRO A 410 24.73 12.63 9.28
C PRO A 410 24.06 11.64 10.22
N LEU A 411 23.87 10.40 9.75
CA LEU A 411 23.51 9.28 10.61
C LEU A 411 24.67 8.97 11.56
N ALA A 412 24.35 8.38 12.72
CA ALA A 412 25.37 7.85 13.62
C ALA A 412 26.22 6.79 12.90
N ASP A 413 27.53 6.74 13.18
CA ASP A 413 28.49 5.91 12.45
C ASP A 413 28.14 4.41 12.51
N ASP A 414 27.64 3.94 13.66
CA ASP A 414 27.20 2.56 13.87
C ASP A 414 25.98 2.21 13.02
N VAL A 415 25.00 3.10 12.94
CA VAL A 415 23.81 2.95 12.09
C VAL A 415 24.21 2.96 10.62
N SER A 416 25.09 3.89 10.22
CA SER A 416 25.59 3.97 8.85
C SER A 416 26.30 2.67 8.45
N ALA A 417 27.23 2.18 9.30
CA ALA A 417 27.94 0.93 9.05
C ALA A 417 26.99 -0.28 8.95
N ALA A 418 25.97 -0.35 9.80
CA ALA A 418 24.97 -1.42 9.76
C ALA A 418 24.16 -1.41 8.45
N VAL A 419 23.72 -0.22 7.99
CA VAL A 419 23.01 -0.08 6.71
C VAL A 419 23.89 -0.53 5.54
N HIS A 420 25.16 -0.10 5.51
CA HIS A 420 26.10 -0.51 4.46
C HIS A 420 26.33 -2.02 4.44
N ALA A 421 26.47 -2.66 5.61
CA ALA A 421 26.61 -4.11 5.71
C ALA A 421 25.38 -4.86 5.17
N ILE A 422 24.17 -4.36 5.44
CA ILE A 422 22.92 -4.93 4.89
C ILE A 422 22.89 -4.82 3.37
N VAL A 423 23.22 -3.65 2.81
CA VAL A 423 23.27 -3.42 1.35
C VAL A 423 24.30 -4.36 0.70
N GLN A 424 25.52 -4.45 1.25
CA GLN A 424 26.57 -5.32 0.73
C GLN A 424 26.17 -6.81 0.76
N ALA A 425 25.50 -7.24 1.83
CA ALA A 425 25.00 -8.62 1.93
C ALA A 425 23.90 -8.90 0.89
N ALA A 426 23.03 -7.92 0.61
CA ALA A 426 22.01 -8.02 -0.44
C ALA A 426 22.64 -8.07 -1.84
N ASP A 427 23.59 -7.19 -2.12
CA ASP A 427 24.35 -7.13 -3.37
C ASP A 427 25.07 -8.46 -3.65
N ALA A 428 25.76 -9.00 -2.65
CA ALA A 428 26.42 -10.30 -2.73
C ALA A 428 25.42 -11.44 -3.01
N ARG A 429 24.25 -11.44 -2.36
CA ARG A 429 23.19 -12.44 -2.59
C ARG A 429 22.65 -12.40 -4.02
N HIS A 430 22.58 -11.22 -4.63
CA HIS A 430 22.04 -11.04 -5.98
C HIS A 430 23.12 -10.98 -7.07
N GLY A 431 24.39 -11.19 -6.73
CA GLY A 431 25.49 -11.14 -7.69
C GLY A 431 25.73 -9.74 -8.28
N LEU A 432 25.24 -8.70 -7.60
CA LEU A 432 25.52 -7.32 -7.95
C LEU A 432 26.89 -6.97 -7.36
N GLY A 433 27.97 -7.31 -8.06
CA GLY A 433 29.31 -6.87 -7.63
C GLY A 433 29.35 -5.35 -7.48
N GLN A 434 30.18 -4.84 -6.54
CA GLN A 434 30.40 -3.41 -6.33
C GLN A 434 30.69 -2.73 -7.68
N LYS A 435 29.67 -2.11 -8.29
CA LYS A 435 29.89 -1.18 -9.38
C LYS A 435 30.54 0.02 -8.72
N GLY A 436 31.86 0.11 -8.84
CA GLY A 436 32.63 1.25 -8.39
C GLY A 436 31.94 2.53 -8.83
N GLU A 437 31.88 3.48 -7.90
CA GLU A 437 31.38 4.83 -8.08
C GLU A 437 31.85 5.36 -9.46
N ARG A 438 30.89 5.66 -10.34
CA ARG A 438 31.11 6.42 -11.58
C ARG A 438 30.46 7.77 -11.46
#